data_AF-A0A497R7P0-F1
#
_entry.id   AF-A0A497R7P0-F1
#
_cell.length_a   1.000
_cell.length_b   1.000
_cell.length_c   1.000
_cell.angle_alpha   90.00
_cell.angle_beta   90.00
_cell.angle_gamma   90.00
#
_symmetry.space_group_name_H-M   'P 1'
#
loop_
_entity.id
_entity.type
_entity.pdbx_description
1 polymer ?
#
loop_
_entity_poly.entity_id
_entity_poly.type
_entity_poly.pdbx_seq_one_letter_code
_entity_poly.pdbx_strand_id
1 'polypeptide(L)'
;MKETTEEQQEFRISPKIILIFLASIIVSSIAILFATLYLFQSATASSIAVFIVVLIFFFILPLILLVIFYIKKIRPLSPKKEEKKEITLLRVEKKEQ
;
A
#
# COMPACT_ATOMS: atom_id res chain seq x y z
N MET A 1 7.51 -25.62 -31.46
CA MET A 1 7.00 -25.37 -30.11
C MET A 1 8.08 -24.64 -29.34
N LYS A 2 7.94 -23.33 -29.15
CA LYS A 2 8.80 -22.54 -28.26
C LYS A 2 8.06 -22.43 -26.95
N GLU A 3 8.52 -23.17 -25.94
CA GLU A 3 7.97 -23.14 -24.60
C GLU A 3 8.24 -21.79 -23.96
N THR A 4 7.15 -21.12 -23.62
CA THR A 4 7.02 -19.94 -22.77
C THR A 4 7.78 -20.14 -21.46
N THR A 5 9.03 -19.69 -21.42
CA THR A 5 9.90 -19.63 -20.22
C THR A 5 10.26 -18.16 -19.94
N GLU A 6 9.24 -17.32 -19.87
CA GLU A 6 9.29 -15.97 -19.30
C GLU A 6 7.98 -15.94 -18.52
N GLU A 7 7.94 -16.14 -17.20
CA GLU A 7 8.04 -15.07 -16.21
C GLU A 7 8.24 -15.69 -14.81
N GLN A 8 9.39 -16.32 -14.53
CA GLN A 8 9.89 -16.26 -13.16
C GLN A 8 10.48 -14.86 -12.98
N GLN A 9 9.61 -13.87 -12.72
CA GLN A 9 10.02 -12.66 -12.05
C GLN A 9 10.61 -13.06 -10.71
N GLU A 10 11.91 -13.32 -10.72
CA GLU A 10 12.77 -13.41 -9.57
C GLU A 10 12.64 -12.05 -8.87
N PHE A 11 11.63 -11.94 -8.01
CA PHE A 11 11.38 -10.78 -7.17
C PHE A 11 12.56 -10.76 -6.18
N ARG A 12 13.70 -10.20 -6.62
CA ARG A 12 14.93 -10.08 -5.85
C ARG A 12 14.71 -9.07 -4.72
N ILE A 13 13.89 -9.45 -3.75
CA ILE A 13 13.81 -8.74 -2.48
C ILE A 13 15.17 -8.92 -1.84
N SER A 14 15.93 -7.82 -1.73
CA SER A 14 17.20 -7.85 -1.02
C SER A 14 16.98 -8.43 0.38
N PRO A 15 17.80 -9.38 0.86
CA PRO A 15 17.65 -9.95 2.20
C PRO A 15 17.60 -8.88 3.30
N LYS A 16 18.19 -7.70 3.05
CA LYS A 16 18.07 -6.52 3.92
C LYS A 16 16.62 -6.04 4.07
N ILE A 17 15.84 -6.03 2.98
CA ILE A 17 14.43 -5.62 3.00
C ILE A 17 13.59 -6.64 3.78
N ILE A 18 13.85 -7.94 3.59
CA ILE A 18 13.20 -9.00 4.37
C ILE A 18 13.48 -8.82 5.86
N LEU A 19 14.75 -8.55 6.22
CA LEU A 19 15.15 -8.33 7.60
C LEU A 19 14.43 -7.13 8.23
N ILE A 20 14.30 -6.03 7.49
CA ILE A 20 13.59 -4.82 7.93
C ILE A 20 12.09 -5.12 8.12
N PHE A 21 11.46 -5.80 7.16
CA PHE A 21 10.06 -6.21 7.26
C PHE A 21 9.83 -7.12 8.47
N LEU A 22 10.70 -8.13 8.66
CA LEU A 22 10.61 -9.05 9.77
C LEU A 22 10.78 -8.33 11.12
N ALA A 23 11.76 -7.44 11.23
CA ALA A 23 11.96 -6.63 12.42
C ALA A 23 10.73 -5.75 12.71
N SER A 24 10.17 -5.10 11.68
CA SER A 24 8.95 -4.28 11.81
C SER A 24 7.74 -5.09 12.30
N ILE A 25 7.56 -6.31 11.77
CA ILE A 25 6.49 -7.21 12.20
C ILE A 25 6.68 -7.61 13.66
N ILE A 26 7.90 -7.98 14.06
CA ILE A 26 8.20 -8.38 15.44
C ILE A 26 7.92 -7.24 16.41
N VAL A 27 8.41 -6.03 16.11
CA VAL A 27 8.18 -4.84 16.96
C VAL A 27 6.68 -4.54 17.10
N SER A 28 5.94 -4.64 15.99
CA SER A 28 4.49 -4.39 15.99
C SER A 28 3.74 -5.42 16.83
N SER A 29 4.08 -6.71 16.69
CA SER A 29 3.51 -7.79 17.49
C SER A 29 3.78 -7.63 18.98
N ILE A 30 5.01 -7.23 19.35
CA ILE A 30 5.36 -6.98 20.75
C ILE A 30 4.57 -5.79 21.31
N ALA A 31 4.46 -4.69 20.56
CA ALA A 31 3.70 -3.52 20.99
C ALA A 31 2.22 -3.86 21.25
N ILE A 32 1.62 -4.66 20.38
CA ILE A 32 0.23 -5.11 20.52
C ILE A 32 0.09 -6.05 21.73
N LEU A 33 1.04 -6.97 21.92
CA LEU A 33 1.04 -7.86 23.08
C LEU A 33 1.10 -7.06 24.38
N PHE A 34 2.01 -6.08 24.49
CA PHE A 34 2.10 -5.21 25.66
C PHE A 34 0.82 -4.41 25.88
N ALA A 35 0.24 -3.83 24.82
CA ALA A 35 -1.00 -3.08 24.92
C ALA A 35 -2.18 -3.98 25.37
N THR A 36 -2.21 -5.23 24.87
CA THR A 36 -3.20 -6.23 25.27
C THR A 36 -3.02 -6.60 26.74
N LEU A 37 -1.79 -6.90 27.18
CA LEU A 37 -1.51 -7.21 28.59
C LEU A 37 -1.86 -6.04 29.50
N TYR A 38 -1.57 -4.81 29.09
CA TYR A 38 -1.92 -3.60 29.84
C TYR A 38 -3.44 -3.43 29.98
N LEU A 39 -4.19 -3.73 28.91
CA LEU A 39 -5.65 -3.74 28.89
C LEU A 39 -6.21 -4.79 29.86
N PHE A 40 -5.67 -6.01 29.84
CA PHE A 40 -6.08 -7.10 30.72
C PHE A 40 -5.73 -6.84 32.19
N GLN A 41 -4.58 -6.22 32.46
CA GLN A 41 -4.15 -5.93 33.82
C GLN A 41 -4.97 -4.81 34.47
N SER A 42 -5.45 -3.84 33.68
CA SER A 42 -6.21 -2.72 34.20
C SER A 42 -7.29 -2.30 33.19
N ALA A 43 -8.47 -2.92 33.22
CA ALA A 43 -9.56 -2.63 32.27
C ALA A 43 -10.27 -1.29 32.56
N THR A 44 -9.53 -0.19 32.54
CA THR A 44 -10.03 1.18 32.71
C THR A 44 -10.24 1.82 31.34
N ALA A 45 -11.03 2.90 31.29
CA ALA A 45 -11.19 3.68 30.05
C ALA A 45 -9.84 4.14 29.46
N SER A 46 -8.86 4.42 30.32
CA SER A 46 -7.52 4.86 29.91
C SER A 46 -6.74 3.76 29.19
N SER A 47 -6.79 2.50 29.65
CA SER A 47 -6.08 1.39 29.00
C SER A 47 -6.75 0.96 27.70
N ILE A 48 -8.08 1.04 27.63
CA ILE A 48 -8.84 0.86 26.39
C ILE A 48 -8.38 1.88 25.35
N ALA A 49 -8.26 3.16 25.74
CA ALA A 49 -7.78 4.21 24.84
C ALA A 49 -6.35 3.93 24.34
N VAL A 50 -5.43 3.52 25.22
CA VAL A 50 -4.06 3.15 24.83
C VAL A 50 -4.06 1.98 23.84
N PHE A 51 -4.86 0.94 24.10
CA PHE A 51 -4.97 -0.21 23.21
C PHE A 51 -5.50 0.17 21.82
N ILE A 52 -6.55 1.00 21.77
CA ILE A 52 -7.12 1.49 20.50
C ILE A 52 -6.08 2.30 19.72
N VAL A 53 -5.35 3.19 20.38
CA VAL A 53 -4.28 3.99 19.73
C VAL A 53 -3.21 3.07 19.13
N VAL A 54 -2.74 2.07 19.88
CA VAL A 54 -1.77 1.08 19.39
C VAL A 54 -2.33 0.33 18.17
N LEU A 55 -3.57 -0.14 18.20
CA LEU A 55 -4.19 -0.80 17.05
C LEU A 55 -4.30 0.13 15.83
N ILE A 56 -4.63 1.41 16.02
CA ILE A 56 -4.75 2.35 14.90
C ILE A 56 -3.39 2.55 14.23
N PHE A 57 -2.33 2.77 15.00
CA PHE A 57 -1.00 3.04 14.46
C PHE A 57 -0.37 1.82 13.79
N PHE A 58 -0.50 0.63 14.38
CA PHE A 58 0.18 -0.57 13.89
C PHE A 58 -0.63 -1.38 12.87
N PHE A 59 -1.97 -1.24 12.84
CA PHE A 59 -2.84 -1.97 11.91
C PHE A 59 -3.59 -1.06 10.95
N ILE A 60 -4.38 -0.11 11.46
CA ILE A 60 -5.31 0.65 10.61
C ILE A 60 -4.57 1.59 9.66
N LEU A 61 -3.61 2.36 10.16
CA LEU A 61 -2.85 3.30 9.35
C LEU A 61 -2.08 2.62 8.20
N PRO A 62 -1.29 1.55 8.42
CA PRO A 62 -0.63 0.84 7.33
C PRO A 62 -1.63 0.15 6.38
N LEU A 63 -2.76 -0.35 6.89
CA LEU A 63 -3.80 -0.93 6.05
C LEU A 63 -4.44 0.13 5.13
N ILE A 64 -4.73 1.33 5.65
CA ILE A 64 -5.25 2.45 4.85
C ILE A 64 -4.24 2.85 3.79
N LEU A 65 -2.96 2.97 4.13
CA LEU A 65 -1.91 3.27 3.16
C LEU A 65 -1.81 2.18 2.08
N LEU A 66 -1.92 0.91 2.46
CA LEU A 66 -1.95 -0.21 1.52
C LEU A 66 -3.17 -0.13 0.58
N VAL A 67 -4.36 0.15 1.11
CA VAL A 67 -5.59 0.31 0.34
C VAL A 67 -5.48 1.50 -0.62
N ILE A 68 -5.00 2.65 -0.16
CA ILE A 68 -4.76 3.83 -1.00
C ILE A 68 -3.75 3.49 -2.10
N PHE A 69 -2.65 2.82 -1.77
CA PHE A 69 -1.65 2.41 -2.75
C PHE A 69 -2.23 1.43 -3.77
N TYR A 70 -3.02 0.45 -3.32
CA TYR A 70 -3.69 -0.52 -4.17
C TYR A 70 -4.68 0.15 -5.12
N ILE A 71 -5.56 1.03 -4.61
CA ILE A 71 -6.50 1.80 -5.42
C ILE A 71 -5.76 2.72 -6.41
N LYS A 72 -4.69 3.39 -5.97
CA LYS A 72 -3.87 4.26 -6.83
C LYS A 72 -3.10 3.47 -7.90
N LYS A 73 -2.71 2.22 -7.61
CA LYS A 73 -2.05 1.32 -8.56
C LYS A 73 -3.03 0.72 -9.56
N ILE A 74 -4.28 0.50 -9.18
CA ILE A 74 -5.34 -0.09 -10.02
C ILE A 74 -6.14 0.96 -10.79
N ARG A 75 -6.15 2.21 -10.34
CA ARG A 75 -6.62 3.33 -11.16
C ARG A 75 -5.42 3.73 -12.03
N PRO A 76 -5.26 3.20 -13.27
CA PRO A 76 -4.38 3.87 -14.21
C PRO A 76 -4.84 5.32 -14.24
N LEU A 77 -3.88 6.25 -14.29
CA LEU A 77 -4.15 7.63 -14.68
C LEU A 77 -5.25 7.61 -15.73
N SER A 78 -6.44 8.11 -15.37
CA SER A 78 -7.53 8.32 -16.31
C SER A 78 -6.93 8.92 -17.58
N PRO A 79 -7.27 8.41 -18.78
CA PRO A 79 -6.69 8.85 -20.05
C PRO A 79 -7.19 10.27 -20.44
N LYS A 80 -7.27 11.19 -19.49
CA LYS A 80 -7.61 12.59 -19.74
C LYS A 80 -6.49 13.37 -20.45
N LYS A 81 -5.39 12.69 -20.82
CA LYS A 81 -4.26 13.26 -21.57
C LYS A 81 -4.22 12.86 -23.04
N GLU A 82 -4.96 11.84 -23.47
CA GLU A 82 -5.02 11.44 -24.90
C GLU A 82 -6.12 12.18 -25.67
N GLU A 83 -7.27 12.44 -25.03
CA GLU A 83 -8.37 13.19 -25.66
C GLU A 83 -7.94 14.61 -26.10
N LYS A 84 -7.06 15.27 -25.33
CA LYS A 84 -6.55 16.61 -25.69
C LYS A 84 -5.56 16.57 -26.87
N LYS A 85 -4.87 15.46 -27.09
CA LYS A 85 -3.94 15.32 -28.23
C LYS A 85 -4.68 14.98 -29.52
N GLU A 86 -5.69 14.12 -29.44
CA GLU A 86 -6.51 13.74 -30.60
C GLU A 86 -7.31 14.92 -31.16
N ILE A 87 -7.91 15.74 -30.28
CA ILE A 87 -8.63 16.96 -30.69
C ILE A 87 -7.69 17.99 -31.32
N THR A 88 -6.42 18.02 -30.93
CA THR A 88 -5.44 18.97 -31.51
C THR A 88 -5.01 18.52 -32.91
N LEU A 89 -4.80 17.22 -33.13
CA LEU A 89 -4.47 16.67 -34.46
C LEU A 89 -5.62 16.86 -35.46
N LEU A 90 -6.86 16.54 -35.07
CA LEU A 90 -8.06 16.76 -35.90
C LEU A 90 -8.29 18.24 -36.27
N ARG A 91 -7.85 19.18 -35.41
CA ARG A 91 -7.94 20.62 -35.69
C ARG A 91 -6.84 21.11 -36.65
N VAL A 92 -5.67 20.47 -36.65
CA VAL A 92 -4.57 20.81 -37.56
C VAL A 92 -4.85 20.26 -38.96
N GLU A 93 -5.34 19.02 -39.06
CA GLU A 93 -5.66 18.39 -40.35
C GLU A 93 -6.79 19.12 -41.09
N LYS A 94 -7.79 19.65 -40.37
CA LYS A 94 -8.89 20.45 -40.95
C LYS A 94 -8.48 21.87 -41.37
N LYS A 95 -7.26 22.32 -41.05
CA LYS A 95 -6.74 23.64 -41.48
C LYS A 95 -5.83 23.57 -42.70
N GLU A 96 -5.45 22.36 -43.15
CA GLU A 96 -4.60 22.14 -44.33
C GLU A 96 -5.39 21.65 -45.58
N GLN A 97 -6.71 21.50 -45.48
CA GLN A 97 -7.65 21.37 -46.61
C GLN A 97 -8.43 22.66 -46.83
#